data_AF-H2TPU6-F1
#
_entry.id   AF-H2TPU6-F1
#
_cell.length_a   1.000
_cell.length_b   1.000
_cell.length_c   1.000
_cell.angle_alpha   90.00
_cell.angle_beta   90.00
_cell.angle_gamma   90.00
#
_symmetry.space_group_name_H-M   'P 1'
#
loop_
_entity.id
_entity.type
_entity.pdbx_description
1 polymer ?
#
loop_
_entity_poly.entity_id
_entity_poly.type
_entity_poly.pdbx_seq_one_letter_code
_entity_poly.pdbx_strand_id
1 'polypeptide(L)'
;MAIASVAAEYVFSDFLLKAPTESKYKGLRLELAADKIVTLLAVGMPLFLISLAFAQEVSVGTQISCFAPTNFSWKQAAYVDSFCWAAVQQQPQSAPLWLHKFFPYILLLLAILVYIPALFWRFTATPHLSSDLNFIMEELDRFYTRAIKMAKNLVSIDGKESPGETRSIMDVTEGCLKFPLVEHYLKTKRTSRSLVAKYLLCRCLTLLTLLLGCVFLGYYIRLASHADEFSCDLRTGVLQNDSTVPSALQCKLVAVGVFGLVSKINLGMYVLLSPVVVYAALGPARQSSSFLQPYEILPGFGSLGVITPFYNDLSIYLLFLKENLSHVESFKCLQVLELLQAADEEGFDTLCLLRTLGQVKSDVTDSRKALRKEKETKKTGE
;
A
#
# COMPACT_ATOMS: atom_id res chain seq x y z
N MET A 1 -17.96 -42.83 14.83
CA MET A 1 -16.77 -42.55 14.01
C MET A 1 -17.07 -41.82 12.67
N ALA A 2 -18.29 -41.32 12.41
CA ALA A 2 -18.62 -40.67 11.13
C ALA A 2 -18.54 -39.13 11.14
N ILE A 3 -18.55 -38.49 12.31
CA ILE A 3 -18.59 -37.01 12.40
C ILE A 3 -17.18 -36.40 12.25
N ALA A 4 -16.15 -37.09 12.74
CA ALA A 4 -14.76 -36.65 12.58
C ALA A 4 -14.26 -36.80 11.12
N SER A 5 -14.70 -37.83 10.41
CA SER A 5 -14.37 -38.01 8.99
C SER A 5 -15.07 -36.97 8.11
N VAL A 6 -16.31 -36.59 8.42
CA VAL A 6 -17.04 -35.53 7.69
C VAL A 6 -16.50 -34.13 7.99
N ALA A 7 -16.04 -33.87 9.21
CA ALA A 7 -15.34 -32.63 9.56
C ALA A 7 -13.99 -32.52 8.84
N ALA A 8 -13.23 -33.63 8.75
CA ALA A 8 -12.04 -33.72 7.94
C ALA A 8 -12.37 -33.55 6.43
N GLU A 9 -13.47 -34.12 5.94
CA GLU A 9 -13.90 -34.03 4.54
C GLU A 9 -14.20 -32.58 4.12
N TYR A 10 -14.85 -31.77 4.97
CA TYR A 10 -15.08 -30.34 4.68
C TYR A 10 -13.85 -29.46 4.81
N VAL A 11 -12.94 -29.80 5.73
CA VAL A 11 -11.70 -29.03 5.93
C VAL A 11 -10.68 -29.37 4.84
N PHE A 12 -10.57 -30.64 4.41
CA PHE A 12 -9.52 -31.11 3.50
C PHE A 12 -9.91 -31.14 2.01
N SER A 13 -11.20 -31.11 1.65
CA SER A 13 -11.63 -31.07 0.24
C SER A 13 -11.40 -29.71 -0.44
N ASP A 14 -11.17 -28.65 0.34
CA ASP A 14 -10.82 -27.31 -0.14
C ASP A 14 -9.34 -27.17 -0.54
N PHE A 15 -8.52 -28.22 -0.34
CA PHE A 15 -7.09 -28.22 -0.67
C PHE A 15 -6.81 -28.44 -2.18
N LEU A 16 -7.86 -28.64 -2.97
CA LEU A 16 -7.80 -28.75 -4.42
C LEU A 16 -8.24 -27.42 -5.05
N LEU A 17 -7.27 -26.53 -5.27
CA LEU A 17 -7.46 -25.35 -6.11
C LEU A 17 -7.95 -25.81 -7.49
N LYS A 18 -9.24 -25.59 -7.76
CA LYS A 18 -9.82 -25.81 -9.09
C LYS A 18 -9.06 -24.91 -10.08
N ALA A 19 -8.58 -25.48 -11.18
CA ALA A 19 -7.95 -24.70 -12.24
C ALA A 19 -8.95 -23.64 -12.73
N PRO A 20 -8.59 -22.35 -12.74
CA PRO A 20 -9.57 -21.30 -12.97
C PRO A 20 -9.85 -21.14 -14.47
N THR A 21 -11.13 -20.99 -14.80
CA THR A 21 -11.62 -20.59 -16.12
C THR A 21 -11.74 -19.06 -16.27
N GLU A 22 -11.31 -18.26 -15.29
CA GLU A 22 -11.19 -16.78 -15.36
C GLU A 22 -10.06 -16.23 -14.46
N SER A 23 -9.69 -14.95 -14.61
CA SER A 23 -8.60 -14.29 -13.86
C SER A 23 -8.79 -14.36 -12.33
N LYS A 24 -8.21 -15.38 -11.69
CA LYS A 24 -8.44 -15.82 -10.30
C LYS A 24 -8.09 -14.76 -9.24
N TYR A 25 -7.24 -13.79 -9.56
CA TYR A 25 -6.70 -12.81 -8.61
C TYR A 25 -7.21 -11.38 -8.86
N LYS A 26 -8.54 -11.18 -8.81
CA LYS A 26 -9.17 -9.85 -8.79
C LYS A 26 -9.11 -9.25 -7.38
N GLY A 27 -7.94 -8.82 -6.91
CA GLY A 27 -7.81 -8.24 -5.56
C GLY A 27 -6.39 -8.00 -5.02
N LEU A 28 -5.36 -8.13 -5.86
CA LEU A 28 -3.97 -7.93 -5.45
C LEU A 28 -3.74 -6.55 -4.80
N ARG A 29 -3.11 -6.55 -3.63
CA ARG A 29 -2.58 -5.35 -2.99
C ARG A 29 -1.28 -4.96 -3.68
N LEU A 30 -1.40 -3.98 -4.59
CA LEU A 30 -0.30 -3.43 -5.39
C LEU A 30 0.31 -2.15 -4.79
N GLU A 31 -0.21 -1.76 -3.63
CA GLU A 31 0.31 -0.71 -2.74
C GLU A 31 0.37 -1.29 -1.33
N LEU A 32 1.46 -1.03 -0.62
CA LEU A 32 1.62 -1.43 0.77
C LEU A 32 0.53 -0.76 1.64
N ALA A 33 -0.05 -1.47 2.60
CA ALA A 33 -1.09 -0.91 3.47
C ALA A 33 -0.64 0.38 4.17
N ALA A 34 0.61 0.41 4.65
CA ALA A 34 1.21 1.60 5.27
C ALA A 34 1.29 2.78 4.29
N ASP A 35 1.65 2.52 3.04
CA ASP A 35 1.82 3.53 2.00
C ASP A 35 0.49 4.16 1.59
N LYS A 36 -0.58 3.35 1.57
CA LYS A 36 -1.95 3.82 1.33
C LYS A 36 -2.45 4.70 2.47
N ILE A 37 -2.18 4.31 3.73
CA ILE A 37 -2.55 5.11 4.91
C ILE A 37 -1.79 6.44 4.90
N VAL A 38 -0.48 6.43 4.62
CA VAL A 38 0.34 7.64 4.52
C VAL A 38 -0.22 8.58 3.46
N THR A 39 -0.52 8.06 2.26
CA THR A 39 -1.04 8.89 1.16
C THR A 39 -2.42 9.46 1.50
N LEU A 40 -3.31 8.64 2.08
CA LEU A 40 -4.64 9.06 2.49
C LEU A 40 -4.60 10.17 3.55
N LEU A 41 -3.78 10.00 4.59
CA LEU A 41 -3.66 10.98 5.66
C LEU A 41 -2.94 12.24 5.19
N ALA A 42 -1.81 12.10 4.48
CA ALA A 42 -1.00 13.23 4.06
C ALA A 42 -1.69 14.14 3.03
N VAL A 43 -2.61 13.59 2.22
CA VAL A 43 -3.38 14.35 1.22
C VAL A 43 -4.77 14.70 1.73
N GLY A 44 -5.49 13.75 2.34
CA GLY A 44 -6.88 13.92 2.74
C GLY A 44 -7.06 14.87 3.92
N MET A 45 -6.18 14.82 4.92
CA MET A 45 -6.30 15.67 6.11
C MET A 45 -6.10 17.17 5.80
N PRO A 46 -5.07 17.60 5.04
CA PRO A 46 -4.95 19.00 4.65
C PRO A 46 -6.17 19.48 3.86
N LEU A 47 -6.67 18.70 2.89
CA LEU A 47 -7.84 19.07 2.09
C LEU A 47 -9.10 19.19 2.94
N PHE A 48 -9.30 18.29 3.90
CA PHE A 48 -10.41 18.35 4.84
C PHE A 48 -10.33 19.59 5.73
N LEU A 49 -9.15 19.89 6.30
CA LEU A 49 -8.94 21.06 7.13
C LEU A 49 -9.10 22.38 6.36
N ILE A 50 -8.66 22.44 5.11
CA ILE A 50 -8.87 23.59 4.22
C ILE A 50 -10.37 23.79 3.97
N SER A 51 -11.10 22.70 3.70
CA SER A 51 -12.55 22.75 3.46
C SER A 51 -13.31 23.27 4.68
N LEU A 52 -12.90 22.84 5.89
CA LEU A 52 -13.42 23.36 7.15
C LEU A 52 -13.09 24.84 7.36
N ALA A 53 -11.84 25.24 7.07
CA ALA A 53 -11.43 26.64 7.20
C ALA A 53 -12.27 27.55 6.28
N PHE A 54 -12.50 27.15 5.03
CA PHE A 54 -13.37 27.89 4.12
C PHE A 54 -14.83 27.91 4.56
N ALA A 55 -15.36 26.83 5.10
CA ALA A 55 -16.71 26.81 5.64
C ALA A 55 -16.89 27.82 6.79
N GLN A 56 -15.88 27.96 7.65
CA GLN A 56 -15.86 28.95 8.71
C GLN A 56 -15.70 30.38 8.16
N GLU A 57 -14.86 30.59 7.15
CA GLU A 57 -14.71 31.91 6.51
C GLU A 57 -16.03 32.41 5.90
N VAL A 58 -16.77 31.55 5.20
CA VAL A 58 -18.07 31.90 4.62
C VAL A 58 -19.09 32.26 5.70
N SER A 59 -18.98 31.68 6.89
CA SER A 59 -19.88 31.95 8.02
C SER A 59 -19.53 33.20 8.82
N VAL A 60 -18.24 33.57 8.92
CA VAL A 60 -17.76 34.70 9.74
C VAL A 60 -17.68 36.00 8.93
N GLY A 61 -17.69 35.92 7.59
CA GLY A 61 -17.80 37.08 6.70
C GLY A 61 -16.46 37.52 6.14
N THR A 62 -15.82 38.52 6.76
CA THR A 62 -14.62 39.18 6.19
C THR A 62 -13.30 38.60 6.74
N GLN A 63 -12.31 38.45 5.85
CA GLN A 63 -10.97 37.95 6.19
C GLN A 63 -10.11 38.99 6.94
N ILE A 64 -10.46 40.26 6.81
CA ILE A 64 -9.77 41.42 7.38
C ILE A 64 -10.79 42.32 8.07
N SER A 65 -10.34 43.00 9.13
CA SER A 65 -11.05 44.11 9.75
C SER A 65 -10.06 45.25 9.99
N CYS A 66 -10.34 46.40 9.38
CA CYS A 66 -9.57 47.63 9.58
C CYS A 66 -10.33 48.60 10.48
N PHE A 67 -9.64 49.19 11.45
CA PHE A 67 -10.21 50.17 12.36
C PHE A 67 -10.35 51.53 11.67
N ALA A 68 -11.41 51.70 10.87
CA ALA A 68 -11.72 52.96 10.21
C ALA A 68 -12.16 54.05 11.21
N PRO A 69 -11.89 55.34 10.95
CA PRO A 69 -12.33 56.43 11.81
C PRO A 69 -13.86 56.53 11.86
N THR A 70 -14.41 57.02 12.99
CA THR A 70 -15.86 57.22 13.16
C THR A 70 -16.50 58.17 12.16
N ASN A 71 -15.68 58.99 11.48
CA ASN A 71 -16.14 59.94 10.46
C ASN A 71 -16.45 59.27 9.11
N PHE A 72 -16.13 57.98 8.95
CA PHE A 72 -16.35 57.26 7.69
C PHE A 72 -17.75 56.63 7.66
N SER A 73 -18.40 56.73 6.50
CA SER A 73 -19.63 55.99 6.22
C SER A 73 -19.38 54.49 6.11
N TRP A 74 -20.43 53.68 6.23
CA TRP A 74 -20.33 52.22 6.12
C TRP A 74 -19.72 51.76 4.79
N LYS A 75 -20.01 52.45 3.68
CA LYS A 75 -19.41 52.17 2.36
C LYS A 75 -17.91 52.51 2.32
N GLN A 76 -17.50 53.58 2.99
CA GLN A 76 -16.10 53.97 3.07
C GLN A 76 -15.30 52.98 3.94
N ALA A 77 -15.87 52.49 5.04
CA ALA A 77 -15.26 51.43 5.84
C ALA A 77 -15.08 50.12 5.05
N ALA A 78 -16.10 49.70 4.29
CA ALA A 78 -15.99 48.53 3.42
C ALA A 78 -14.96 48.71 2.28
N TYR A 79 -14.84 49.94 1.74
CA TYR A 79 -13.79 50.27 0.78
C TYR A 79 -12.39 50.14 1.41
N VAL A 80 -12.19 50.61 2.63
CA VAL A 80 -10.92 50.48 3.36
C VAL A 80 -10.54 49.01 3.53
N ASP A 81 -11.46 48.16 4.00
CA ASP A 81 -11.20 46.73 4.21
C ASP A 81 -10.78 46.03 2.89
N SER A 82 -11.52 46.29 1.81
CA SER A 82 -11.22 45.70 0.50
C SER A 82 -9.92 46.23 -0.13
N PHE A 83 -9.65 47.53 0.01
CA PHE A 83 -8.41 48.15 -0.46
C PHE A 83 -7.21 47.58 0.28
N CYS A 84 -7.24 47.52 1.62
CA CYS A 84 -6.15 47.00 2.43
C CYS A 84 -5.92 45.50 2.20
N TRP A 85 -6.97 44.71 1.91
CA TRP A 85 -6.83 43.31 1.50
C TRP A 85 -6.15 43.13 0.13
N ALA A 86 -6.35 44.08 -0.80
CA ALA A 86 -5.68 44.07 -2.09
C ALA A 86 -4.23 44.56 -1.96
N ALA A 87 -4.01 45.65 -1.21
CA ALA A 87 -2.74 46.31 -1.01
C ALA A 87 -1.76 45.52 -0.12
N VAL A 88 -2.23 44.51 0.63
CA VAL A 88 -1.41 43.61 1.47
C VAL A 88 -0.23 42.96 0.71
N GLN A 89 -0.31 42.89 -0.62
CA GLN A 89 0.75 42.34 -1.47
C GLN A 89 1.87 43.34 -1.80
N GLN A 90 1.59 44.64 -1.72
CA GLN A 90 2.43 45.70 -2.26
C GLN A 90 3.23 46.46 -1.19
N GLN A 91 2.96 46.22 0.10
CA GLN A 91 3.62 46.97 1.17
C GLN A 91 5.04 46.45 1.46
N PRO A 92 6.07 47.32 1.35
CA PRO A 92 7.47 46.93 1.46
C PRO A 92 7.96 46.70 2.91
N GLN A 93 7.25 47.21 3.92
CA GLN A 93 7.66 47.13 5.34
C GLN A 93 7.01 45.98 6.12
N SER A 94 6.05 45.30 5.52
CA SER A 94 5.24 44.32 6.22
C SER A 94 5.78 42.92 5.92
N ALA A 95 6.14 42.17 6.98
CA ALA A 95 6.51 40.75 6.94
C ALA A 95 5.54 39.97 6.04
N PRO A 96 5.87 38.78 5.48
CA PRO A 96 5.17 38.20 4.32
C PRO A 96 3.68 37.87 4.58
N LEU A 97 2.81 38.87 4.61
CA LEU A 97 1.36 38.77 4.80
C LEU A 97 0.68 38.16 3.59
N TRP A 98 1.34 38.25 2.43
CA TRP A 98 1.02 37.46 1.25
C TRP A 98 0.83 35.98 1.60
N LEU A 99 1.62 35.45 2.55
CA LEU A 99 1.53 34.06 2.96
C LEU A 99 0.17 33.70 3.56
N HIS A 100 -0.48 34.62 4.28
CA HIS A 100 -1.82 34.41 4.83
C HIS A 100 -2.89 34.39 3.73
N LYS A 101 -2.76 35.27 2.73
CA LYS A 101 -3.68 35.32 1.59
C LYS A 101 -3.60 34.07 0.71
N PHE A 102 -2.39 33.54 0.49
CA PHE A 102 -2.18 32.38 -0.36
C PHE A 102 -2.12 31.04 0.38
N PHE A 103 -2.31 31.05 1.70
CA PHE A 103 -2.18 29.85 2.53
C PHE A 103 -2.99 28.64 2.05
N PRO A 104 -4.30 28.75 1.74
CA PRO A 104 -5.07 27.61 1.25
C PRO A 104 -4.56 27.06 -0.09
N TYR A 105 -4.07 27.94 -0.97
CA TYR A 105 -3.51 27.56 -2.27
C TYR A 105 -2.18 26.82 -2.12
N ILE A 106 -1.33 27.25 -1.18
CA ILE A 106 -0.04 26.60 -0.92
C ILE A 106 -0.27 25.23 -0.28
N LEU A 107 -1.22 25.09 0.65
CA LEU A 107 -1.58 23.78 1.19
C LEU A 107 -2.16 22.84 0.13
N LEU A 108 -2.99 23.35 -0.78
CA LEU A 108 -3.49 22.58 -1.92
C LEU A 108 -2.35 22.12 -2.83
N LEU A 109 -1.42 23.02 -3.16
CA LEU A 109 -0.22 22.69 -3.94
C LEU A 109 0.61 21.61 -3.25
N LEU A 110 0.80 21.71 -1.93
CA LEU A 110 1.52 20.72 -1.15
C LEU A 110 0.82 19.35 -1.17
N ALA A 111 -0.51 19.32 -1.05
CA ALA A 111 -1.31 18.09 -1.16
C ALA A 111 -1.15 17.44 -2.55
N ILE A 112 -1.15 18.25 -3.61
CA ILE A 112 -0.90 17.77 -4.98
C ILE A 112 0.52 17.20 -5.10
N LEU A 113 1.54 17.91 -4.60
CA LEU A 113 2.94 17.46 -4.63
C LEU A 113 3.14 16.13 -3.89
N VAL A 114 2.48 15.94 -2.75
CA VAL A 114 2.51 14.68 -1.99
C VAL A 114 1.81 13.54 -2.74
N TYR A 115 0.79 13.84 -3.57
CA TYR A 115 0.05 12.84 -4.35
C TYR A 115 0.78 12.37 -5.63
N ILE A 116 1.62 13.22 -6.24
CA ILE A 116 2.34 12.91 -7.49
C ILE A 116 3.15 11.60 -7.41
N PRO A 117 3.95 11.32 -6.37
CA PRO A 117 4.69 10.06 -6.26
C PRO A 117 3.79 8.81 -6.24
N ALA A 118 2.60 8.91 -5.63
CA ALA A 118 1.63 7.82 -5.59
C ALA A 118 1.03 7.56 -6.98
N LEU A 119 0.68 8.63 -7.70
CA LEU A 119 0.26 8.53 -9.10
C LEU A 119 1.35 7.93 -9.99
N PHE A 120 2.58 8.40 -9.84
CA PHE A 120 3.71 7.88 -10.61
C PHE A 120 3.92 6.38 -10.38
N TRP A 121 3.84 5.91 -9.12
CA TRP A 121 3.89 4.49 -8.79
C TRP A 121 2.75 3.71 -9.46
N ARG A 122 1.53 4.23 -9.36
CA ARG A 122 0.31 3.64 -9.92
C ARG A 122 0.37 3.45 -11.44
N PHE A 123 0.97 4.40 -12.17
CA PHE A 123 1.06 4.30 -13.62
C PHE A 123 2.29 3.53 -14.10
N THR A 124 3.42 3.60 -13.40
CA THR A 124 4.69 3.06 -13.90
C THR A 124 5.11 1.72 -13.33
N ALA A 125 4.69 1.37 -12.12
CA ALA A 125 5.16 0.17 -11.41
C ALA A 125 4.03 -0.83 -11.16
N THR A 126 2.84 -0.37 -10.78
CA THR A 126 1.66 -1.21 -10.52
C THR A 126 1.29 -2.19 -11.64
N PRO A 127 1.21 -1.81 -12.93
CA PRO A 127 0.84 -2.77 -13.97
C PRO A 127 1.89 -3.88 -14.15
N HIS A 128 3.18 -3.53 -14.12
CA HIS A 128 4.28 -4.50 -14.20
C HIS A 128 4.29 -5.42 -12.99
N LEU A 129 4.16 -4.86 -11.78
CA LEU A 129 4.13 -5.62 -10.53
C LEU A 129 2.93 -6.57 -10.47
N SER A 130 1.76 -6.14 -10.96
CA SER A 130 0.55 -6.96 -11.00
C SER A 130 0.71 -8.19 -11.88
N SER A 131 1.24 -8.01 -13.09
CA SER A 131 1.49 -9.13 -14.01
C SER A 131 2.48 -10.12 -13.40
N ASP A 132 3.57 -9.62 -12.85
CA ASP A 132 4.64 -10.45 -12.29
C ASP A 132 4.21 -11.19 -11.00
N LEU A 133 3.46 -10.53 -10.10
CA LEU A 133 2.94 -11.18 -8.89
C LEU A 133 1.89 -12.24 -9.21
N ASN A 134 0.98 -11.96 -10.15
CA ASN A 134 0.01 -12.96 -10.61
C ASN A 134 0.71 -14.21 -11.14
N PHE A 135 1.74 -14.00 -11.97
CA PHE A 135 2.55 -15.08 -12.52
C PHE A 135 3.25 -15.90 -11.42
N ILE A 136 3.89 -15.23 -10.45
CA ILE A 136 4.57 -15.91 -9.34
C ILE A 136 3.57 -16.72 -8.51
N MET A 137 2.42 -16.14 -8.14
CA MET A 137 1.41 -16.83 -7.33
C MET A 137 0.78 -18.02 -8.06
N GLU A 138 0.48 -17.89 -9.35
CA GLU A 138 -0.05 -18.99 -10.17
C GLU A 138 0.97 -20.12 -10.30
N GLU A 139 2.24 -19.80 -10.52
CA GLU A 139 3.26 -20.83 -10.65
C GLU A 139 3.59 -21.49 -9.30
N LEU A 140 3.47 -20.78 -8.17
CA LEU A 140 3.54 -21.37 -6.83
C LEU A 140 2.39 -22.37 -6.59
N ASP A 141 1.16 -22.02 -6.96
CA ASP A 141 0.01 -22.95 -6.89
C ASP A 141 0.21 -24.17 -7.80
N ARG A 142 0.69 -23.93 -9.02
CA ARG A 142 0.97 -25.00 -9.99
C ARG A 142 2.09 -25.92 -9.50
N PHE A 143 3.13 -25.38 -8.86
CA PHE A 143 4.22 -26.14 -8.26
C PHE A 143 3.72 -27.04 -7.13
N TYR A 144 2.94 -26.48 -6.19
CA TYR A 144 2.30 -27.24 -5.12
C TYR A 144 1.41 -28.38 -5.66
N THR A 145 0.58 -28.08 -6.66
CA THR A 145 -0.29 -29.09 -7.29
C THR A 145 0.51 -30.20 -8.00
N ARG A 146 1.64 -29.87 -8.66
CA ARG A 146 2.54 -30.86 -9.26
C ARG A 146 3.18 -31.74 -8.19
N ALA A 147 3.69 -31.16 -7.11
CA ALA A 147 4.31 -31.90 -6.02
C ALA A 147 3.34 -32.91 -5.38
N ILE A 148 2.08 -32.50 -5.11
CA ILE A 148 1.06 -33.43 -4.60
C ILE A 148 0.72 -34.53 -5.60
N LYS A 149 0.60 -34.22 -6.90
CA LYS A 149 0.36 -35.25 -7.93
C LYS A 149 1.50 -36.26 -7.98
N MET A 150 2.75 -35.82 -7.79
CA MET A 150 3.90 -36.72 -7.74
C MET A 150 3.90 -37.57 -6.48
N ALA A 151 3.64 -36.98 -5.31
CA ALA A 151 3.45 -37.76 -4.08
C ALA A 151 2.35 -38.82 -4.25
N LYS A 152 1.24 -38.47 -4.92
CA LYS A 152 0.18 -39.43 -5.27
C LYS A 152 0.66 -40.55 -6.19
N ASN A 153 1.39 -40.22 -7.26
CA ASN A 153 1.87 -41.22 -8.21
C ASN A 153 2.85 -42.21 -7.55
N LEU A 154 3.75 -41.72 -6.69
CA LEU A 154 4.66 -42.57 -5.91
C LEU A 154 3.90 -43.56 -5.03
N VAL A 155 2.82 -43.13 -4.36
CA VAL A 155 1.95 -44.01 -3.55
C VAL A 155 1.24 -45.06 -4.38
N SER A 156 0.75 -44.69 -5.58
CA SER A 156 0.07 -45.64 -6.46
C SER A 156 1.00 -46.70 -7.07
N ILE A 157 2.29 -46.37 -7.21
CA ILE A 157 3.31 -47.28 -7.72
C ILE A 157 3.78 -48.25 -6.62
N ASP A 158 3.84 -47.79 -5.37
CA ASP A 158 4.18 -48.63 -4.20
C ASP A 158 3.16 -49.78 -3.98
N GLY A 159 1.93 -49.64 -4.50
CA GLY A 159 0.90 -50.68 -4.51
C GLY A 159 0.89 -51.60 -5.74
N LYS A 160 1.73 -51.37 -6.76
CA LYS A 160 1.82 -52.17 -8.00
C LYS A 160 3.28 -52.49 -8.32
N GLU A 161 3.75 -53.63 -7.85
CA GLU A 161 5.13 -54.09 -8.03
C GLU A 161 5.49 -54.35 -9.51
N SER A 162 6.40 -53.54 -10.07
CA SER A 162 7.39 -53.95 -11.08
C SER A 162 8.60 -52.99 -11.05
N PRO A 163 9.80 -53.44 -10.63
CA PRO A 163 10.94 -52.57 -10.29
C PRO A 163 11.60 -51.84 -11.48
N GLY A 164 11.27 -52.21 -12.72
CA GLY A 164 11.82 -51.59 -13.94
C GLY A 164 11.10 -50.31 -14.38
N GLU A 165 9.77 -50.24 -14.22
CA GLU A 165 8.97 -49.05 -14.52
C GLU A 165 9.02 -48.00 -13.39
N THR A 166 9.22 -48.45 -12.15
CA THR A 166 9.39 -47.56 -10.98
C THR A 166 10.60 -46.64 -11.14
N ARG A 167 11.73 -47.16 -11.62
CA ARG A 167 12.96 -46.37 -11.86
C ARG A 167 12.84 -45.39 -13.02
N SER A 168 12.25 -45.82 -14.15
CA SER A 168 12.12 -44.94 -15.31
C SER A 168 11.09 -43.82 -15.09
N ILE A 169 10.01 -44.09 -14.35
CA ILE A 169 9.06 -43.05 -13.94
C ILE A 169 9.72 -42.11 -12.93
N MET A 170 10.45 -42.60 -11.93
CA MET A 170 11.23 -41.74 -11.01
C MET A 170 12.21 -40.83 -11.75
N ASP A 171 13.00 -41.35 -12.70
CA ASP A 171 14.00 -40.59 -13.46
C ASP A 171 13.36 -39.55 -14.41
N VAL A 172 12.25 -39.89 -15.07
CA VAL A 172 11.48 -38.94 -15.91
C VAL A 172 10.79 -37.87 -15.05
N THR A 173 10.39 -38.24 -13.83
CA THR A 173 9.72 -37.37 -12.85
C THR A 173 10.71 -36.41 -12.17
N GLU A 174 11.93 -36.86 -11.86
CA GLU A 174 13.08 -36.03 -11.46
C GLU A 174 13.51 -35.07 -12.60
N GLY A 175 13.46 -35.53 -13.85
CA GLY A 175 13.71 -34.70 -15.03
C GLY A 175 12.68 -33.57 -15.21
N CYS A 176 11.43 -33.76 -14.79
CA CYS A 176 10.36 -32.77 -14.87
C CYS A 176 10.39 -31.71 -13.74
N LEU A 177 11.09 -32.02 -12.64
CA LEU A 177 11.38 -31.09 -11.53
C LEU A 177 12.70 -30.33 -11.74
N LYS A 178 13.38 -30.47 -12.87
CA LYS A 178 14.58 -29.68 -13.20
C LYS A 178 14.24 -28.19 -13.24
N PHE A 179 14.49 -27.57 -12.09
CA PHE A 179 14.45 -26.16 -11.75
C PHE A 179 13.06 -25.52 -11.87
N PRO A 180 12.38 -25.21 -10.75
CA PRO A 180 11.11 -24.51 -10.83
C PRO A 180 11.34 -23.19 -11.56
N LEU A 181 10.55 -22.95 -12.60
CA LEU A 181 10.62 -21.75 -13.44
C LEU A 181 10.56 -20.46 -12.59
N VAL A 182 9.89 -20.54 -11.43
CA VAL A 182 9.85 -19.53 -10.37
C VAL A 182 11.24 -19.19 -9.83
N GLU A 183 12.09 -20.17 -9.58
CA GLU A 183 13.42 -19.95 -9.02
C GLU A 183 14.33 -19.23 -10.02
N HIS A 184 14.32 -19.65 -11.29
CA HIS A 184 15.06 -18.94 -12.35
C HIS A 184 14.52 -17.53 -12.55
N TYR A 185 13.20 -17.35 -12.45
CA TYR A 185 12.57 -16.04 -12.53
C TYR A 185 13.02 -15.14 -11.36
N LEU A 186 13.02 -15.63 -10.11
CA LEU A 186 13.49 -14.91 -8.94
C LEU A 186 15.00 -14.61 -9.01
N LYS A 187 15.83 -15.53 -9.52
CA LYS A 187 17.26 -15.31 -9.79
C LYS A 187 17.47 -14.21 -10.83
N THR A 188 16.67 -14.18 -11.89
CA THR A 188 16.73 -13.12 -12.92
C THR A 188 16.30 -11.76 -12.36
N LYS A 189 15.30 -11.72 -11.49
CA LYS A 189 14.87 -10.49 -10.80
C LYS A 189 15.87 -10.02 -9.73
N ARG A 190 16.80 -10.87 -9.28
CA ARG A 190 17.89 -10.47 -8.38
C ARG A 190 18.89 -9.51 -9.03
N THR A 191 19.12 -9.62 -10.35
CA THR A 191 20.08 -8.77 -11.07
C THR A 191 19.51 -7.44 -11.55
N SER A 192 18.17 -7.32 -11.60
CA SER A 192 17.49 -6.09 -11.96
C SER A 192 17.37 -5.12 -10.76
N ARG A 193 17.45 -3.81 -11.05
CA ARG A 193 17.35 -2.72 -10.06
C ARG A 193 16.36 -1.62 -10.44
N SER A 194 15.66 -1.77 -11.57
CA SER A 194 14.79 -0.72 -12.10
C SER A 194 13.56 -0.48 -11.21
N LEU A 195 12.99 -1.55 -10.66
CA LEU A 195 11.81 -1.45 -9.79
C LEU A 195 12.16 -0.82 -8.43
N VAL A 196 13.31 -1.20 -7.86
CA VAL A 196 13.84 -0.58 -6.63
C VAL A 196 14.13 0.89 -6.82
N ALA A 197 14.77 1.26 -7.93
CA ALA A 197 15.05 2.66 -8.22
C ALA A 197 13.75 3.49 -8.26
N LYS A 198 12.71 3.00 -8.95
CA LYS A 198 11.38 3.67 -8.99
C LYS A 198 10.73 3.75 -7.61
N TYR A 199 10.76 2.66 -6.84
CA TYR A 199 10.18 2.61 -5.50
C TYR A 199 10.86 3.59 -4.54
N LEU A 200 12.19 3.56 -4.49
CA LEU A 200 12.98 4.46 -3.66
C LEU A 200 12.80 5.91 -4.11
N LEU A 201 12.77 6.18 -5.41
CA LEU A 201 12.49 7.51 -5.93
C LEU A 201 11.14 8.04 -5.43
N CYS A 202 10.07 7.24 -5.52
CA CYS A 202 8.77 7.64 -4.97
C CYS A 202 8.83 7.95 -3.48
N ARG A 203 9.46 7.08 -2.68
CA ARG A 203 9.55 7.25 -1.22
C ARG A 203 10.40 8.45 -0.83
N CYS A 204 11.52 8.67 -1.52
CA CYS A 204 12.38 9.84 -1.32
C CYS A 204 11.66 11.13 -1.69
N LEU A 205 10.91 11.16 -2.80
CA LEU A 205 10.10 12.32 -3.18
C LEU A 205 8.99 12.60 -2.17
N THR A 206 8.28 11.58 -1.69
CA THR A 206 7.29 11.73 -0.61
C THR A 206 7.93 12.24 0.68
N LEU A 207 9.09 11.72 1.08
CA LEU A 207 9.78 12.20 2.28
C LEU A 207 10.24 13.66 2.11
N LEU A 208 10.83 14.00 0.97
CA LEU A 208 11.28 15.36 0.68
C LEU A 208 10.13 16.36 0.70
N THR A 209 8.99 16.02 0.08
CA THR A 209 7.79 16.86 0.08
C THR A 209 7.20 17.03 1.49
N LEU A 210 7.16 15.97 2.30
CA LEU A 210 6.74 16.06 3.71
C LEU A 210 7.67 16.95 4.55
N LEU A 211 8.99 16.81 4.38
CA LEU A 211 9.98 17.64 5.08
C LEU A 211 9.85 19.11 4.65
N LEU A 212 9.72 19.39 3.35
CA LEU A 212 9.48 20.73 2.85
C LEU A 212 8.18 21.32 3.41
N GLY A 213 7.12 20.51 3.47
CA GLY A 213 5.87 20.85 4.13
C GLY A 213 6.03 21.20 5.60
N CYS A 214 6.82 20.42 6.35
CA CYS A 214 7.09 20.69 7.76
C CYS A 214 7.86 22.00 7.97
N VAL A 215 8.87 22.27 7.14
CA VAL A 215 9.62 23.53 7.17
C VAL A 215 8.71 24.71 6.86
N PHE A 216 7.88 24.59 5.83
CA PHE A 216 6.90 25.61 5.43
C PHE A 216 5.89 25.89 6.55
N LEU A 217 5.25 24.86 7.09
CA LEU A 217 4.27 24.99 8.17
C LEU A 217 4.91 25.54 9.45
N GLY A 218 6.12 25.09 9.78
CA GLY A 218 6.88 25.59 10.92
C GLY A 218 7.26 27.06 10.77
N TYR A 219 7.58 27.51 9.54
CA TYR A 219 7.80 28.92 9.23
C TYR A 219 6.49 29.73 9.36
N TYR A 220 5.40 29.21 8.80
CA TYR A 220 4.08 29.85 8.87
C TYR A 220 3.61 30.02 10.32
N ILE A 221 3.78 29.03 11.19
CA ILE A 221 3.37 29.11 12.60
C ILE A 221 4.12 30.23 13.34
N ARG A 222 5.43 30.38 13.08
CA ARG A 222 6.23 31.47 13.67
C ARG A 222 5.81 32.84 13.16
N LEU A 223 5.47 32.93 11.88
CA LEU A 223 4.97 34.17 11.28
C LEU A 223 3.59 34.53 11.84
N ALA A 224 2.68 33.55 11.89
CA ALA A 224 1.32 33.73 12.41
C ALA A 224 1.31 34.19 13.88
N SER A 225 2.29 33.82 14.70
CA SER A 225 2.38 34.33 16.07
C SER A 225 2.82 35.80 16.18
N HIS A 226 3.35 36.40 15.11
CA HIS A 226 3.93 37.75 15.12
C HIS A 226 3.25 38.73 14.14
N ALA A 227 2.49 38.26 13.16
CA ALA A 227 2.02 39.06 12.02
C ALA A 227 0.48 39.18 11.91
N ASP A 228 -0.23 39.24 13.03
CA ASP A 228 -1.70 39.36 13.04
C ASP A 228 -2.19 40.80 12.73
N GLU A 229 -1.34 41.81 12.94
CA GLU A 229 -1.66 43.23 12.82
C GLU A 229 -0.70 43.93 11.87
N PHE A 230 -1.23 44.77 10.98
CA PHE A 230 -0.43 45.57 10.06
C PHE A 230 -1.03 46.97 9.85
N SER A 231 -0.17 47.93 9.55
CA SER A 231 -0.56 49.30 9.20
C SER A 231 -0.73 49.43 7.69
N CYS A 232 -1.95 49.74 7.23
CA CYS A 232 -2.29 49.97 5.84
C CYS A 232 -2.34 51.48 5.54
N ASP A 233 -1.63 51.93 4.49
CA ASP A 233 -1.70 53.31 4.01
C ASP A 233 -2.65 53.41 2.81
N LEU A 234 -3.67 54.27 2.92
CA LEU A 234 -4.66 54.52 1.86
C LEU A 234 -4.27 55.65 0.91
N ARG A 235 -3.23 56.43 1.23
CA ARG A 235 -2.83 57.62 0.47
C ARG A 235 -2.05 57.23 -0.79
N THR A 236 -2.76 56.61 -1.71
CA THR A 236 -2.24 56.25 -3.04
C THR A 236 -3.08 56.89 -4.13
N GLY A 237 -2.44 57.28 -5.24
CA GLY A 237 -3.11 57.89 -6.39
C GLY A 237 -3.86 59.19 -6.05
N VAL A 238 -5.16 59.22 -6.34
CA VAL A 238 -6.01 60.42 -6.17
C VAL A 238 -6.17 60.84 -4.71
N LEU A 239 -6.08 59.89 -3.76
CA LEU A 239 -6.22 60.12 -2.33
C LEU A 239 -4.92 60.56 -1.64
N GLN A 240 -3.83 60.75 -2.40
CA GLN A 240 -2.52 61.08 -1.84
C GLN A 240 -2.47 62.46 -1.17
N ASN A 241 -3.21 63.44 -1.70
CA ASN A 241 -3.27 64.81 -1.20
C ASN A 241 -4.49 65.09 -0.30
N ASP A 242 -5.32 64.07 -0.03
CA ASP A 242 -6.52 64.25 0.78
C ASP A 242 -6.18 64.22 2.27
N SER A 243 -6.43 65.34 2.96
CA SER A 243 -6.18 65.49 4.40
C SER A 243 -7.28 64.86 5.26
N THR A 244 -8.43 64.51 4.68
CA THR A 244 -9.54 63.86 5.39
C THR A 244 -9.28 62.38 5.69
N VAL A 245 -8.32 61.77 4.98
CA VAL A 245 -7.93 60.36 5.14
C VAL A 245 -6.67 60.24 5.99
N PRO A 246 -6.67 59.45 7.07
CA PRO A 246 -5.49 59.22 7.91
C PRO A 246 -4.38 58.51 7.14
N SER A 247 -3.12 58.78 7.51
CA SER A 247 -1.93 58.24 6.84
C SER A 247 -1.65 56.76 7.11
N ALA A 248 -2.25 56.17 8.13
CA ALA A 248 -2.15 54.75 8.40
C ALA A 248 -3.40 54.28 9.17
N LEU A 249 -3.97 53.15 8.76
CA LEU A 249 -5.02 52.45 9.48
C LEU A 249 -4.48 51.12 9.99
N GLN A 250 -4.85 50.77 11.21
CA GLN A 250 -4.50 49.48 11.79
C GLN A 250 -5.52 48.44 11.33
N CYS A 251 -5.03 47.42 10.64
CA CYS A 251 -5.83 46.32 10.14
C CYS A 251 -5.40 45.02 10.82
N LYS A 252 -6.38 44.18 11.12
CA LYS A 252 -6.18 42.87 11.74
C LYS A 252 -6.75 41.79 10.84
N LEU A 253 -5.99 40.72 10.63
CA LEU A 253 -6.51 39.54 9.93
C LEU A 253 -7.21 38.63 10.94
N VAL A 254 -8.49 38.35 10.71
CA VAL A 254 -9.33 37.56 11.62
C VAL A 254 -9.08 36.05 11.43
N ALA A 255 -8.71 35.63 10.21
CA ALA A 255 -8.54 34.22 9.84
C ALA A 255 -7.19 33.59 10.27
N VAL A 256 -6.22 34.39 10.74
CA VAL A 256 -4.86 33.89 11.04
C VAL A 256 -4.85 32.88 12.19
N GLY A 257 -5.74 33.05 13.18
CA GLY A 257 -5.89 32.09 14.28
C GLY A 257 -6.32 30.69 13.80
N VAL A 258 -7.28 30.63 12.85
CA VAL A 258 -7.77 29.37 12.27
C VAL A 258 -6.68 28.72 11.43
N PHE A 259 -6.01 29.48 10.57
CA PHE A 259 -4.91 28.95 9.76
C PHE A 259 -3.69 28.53 10.59
N GLY A 260 -3.41 29.22 11.68
CA GLY A 260 -2.39 28.83 12.66
C GLY A 260 -2.72 27.49 13.32
N LEU A 261 -3.99 27.27 13.70
CA LEU A 261 -4.46 25.99 14.25
C LEU A 261 -4.36 24.86 13.21
N VAL A 262 -4.87 25.09 12.00
CA VAL A 262 -4.79 24.16 10.87
C VAL A 262 -3.32 23.79 10.58
N SER A 263 -2.42 24.77 10.62
CA SER A 263 -0.99 24.55 10.41
C SER A 263 -0.35 23.68 11.49
N LYS A 264 -0.70 23.89 12.77
CA LYS A 264 -0.21 23.07 13.89
C LYS A 264 -0.66 21.60 13.76
N ILE A 265 -1.93 21.37 13.40
CA ILE A 265 -2.48 20.03 13.19
C ILE A 265 -1.76 19.34 12.03
N ASN A 266 -1.63 20.01 10.88
CA ASN A 266 -0.93 19.46 9.71
C ASN A 266 0.56 19.19 9.99
N LEU A 267 1.24 20.08 10.73
CA LEU A 267 2.64 19.90 11.09
C LEU A 267 2.82 18.66 11.98
N GLY A 268 2.01 18.52 13.04
CA GLY A 268 2.06 17.35 13.91
C GLY A 268 1.85 16.04 13.15
N MET A 269 0.90 16.03 12.21
CA MET A 269 0.65 14.88 11.36
C MET A 269 1.83 14.58 10.42
N TYR A 270 2.39 15.57 9.72
CA TYR A 270 3.52 15.33 8.82
C TYR A 270 4.78 14.87 9.55
N VAL A 271 5.03 15.39 10.76
CA VAL A 271 6.11 14.90 11.62
C VAL A 271 5.88 13.44 12.02
N LEU A 272 4.63 13.04 12.32
CA LEU A 272 4.29 11.65 12.65
C LEU A 272 4.39 10.70 11.44
N LEU A 273 4.03 11.16 10.24
CA LEU A 273 4.07 10.35 9.01
C LEU A 273 5.50 10.19 8.46
N SER A 274 6.38 11.16 8.67
CA SER A 274 7.78 11.12 8.21
C SER A 274 8.54 9.85 8.62
N PRO A 275 8.58 9.42 9.90
CA PRO A 275 9.24 8.18 10.30
C PRO A 275 8.58 6.93 9.69
N VAL A 276 7.28 6.95 9.42
CA VAL A 276 6.59 5.84 8.73
C VAL A 276 7.08 5.71 7.29
N VAL A 277 7.28 6.84 6.58
CA VAL A 277 7.86 6.84 5.23
C VAL A 277 9.31 6.37 5.23
N VAL A 278 10.10 6.78 6.22
CA VAL A 278 11.48 6.30 6.40
C VAL A 278 11.49 4.79 6.66
N TYR A 279 10.60 4.30 7.53
CA TYR A 279 10.45 2.88 7.79
C TYR A 279 10.08 2.10 6.52
N ALA A 280 9.16 2.61 5.71
CA ALA A 280 8.79 2.00 4.43
C ALA A 280 9.95 2.00 3.43
N ALA A 281 10.74 3.08 3.35
CA ALA A 281 11.94 3.17 2.50
C ALA A 281 13.05 2.17 2.90
N LEU A 282 13.15 1.85 4.20
CA LEU A 282 14.05 0.82 4.74
C LEU A 282 13.47 -0.60 4.65
N GLY A 283 12.18 -0.73 4.33
CA GLY A 283 11.47 -2.00 4.21
C GLY A 283 12.18 -3.04 3.32
N PRO A 284 12.64 -2.69 2.10
CA PRO A 284 13.36 -3.62 1.23
C PRO A 284 14.67 -4.16 1.84
N ALA A 285 15.34 -3.40 2.70
CA ALA A 285 16.56 -3.82 3.39
C ALA A 285 16.29 -4.68 4.64
N ARG A 286 15.03 -4.80 5.07
CA ARG A 286 14.63 -5.61 6.22
C ARG A 286 14.00 -6.95 5.84
N GLN A 287 13.71 -7.17 4.56
CA GLN A 287 13.03 -8.38 4.13
C GLN A 287 13.97 -9.58 4.09
N SER A 288 13.63 -10.59 4.90
CA SER A 288 14.17 -11.94 4.82
C SER A 288 13.22 -12.84 4.03
N SER A 289 13.77 -13.82 3.32
CA SER A 289 12.99 -14.86 2.63
C SER A 289 12.38 -15.90 3.56
N SER A 290 12.48 -15.73 4.88
CA SER A 290 12.03 -16.70 5.88
C SER A 290 10.55 -17.03 5.80
N PHE A 291 9.71 -16.17 5.22
CA PHE A 291 8.29 -16.48 5.01
C PHE A 291 8.04 -17.52 3.90
N LEU A 292 9.03 -17.81 3.05
CA LEU A 292 8.97 -18.86 2.02
C LEU A 292 9.49 -20.21 2.55
N GLN A 293 9.97 -20.26 3.79
CA GLN A 293 10.41 -21.49 4.46
C GLN A 293 9.38 -22.64 4.40
N PRO A 294 8.05 -22.40 4.50
CA PRO A 294 7.07 -23.47 4.34
C PRO A 294 7.15 -24.14 2.95
N TYR A 295 7.53 -23.39 1.91
CA TYR A 295 7.70 -23.94 0.55
C TYR A 295 8.97 -24.79 0.40
N GLU A 296 9.95 -24.68 1.30
CA GLU A 296 11.15 -25.53 1.30
C GLU A 296 10.85 -26.98 1.68
N ILE A 297 9.70 -27.24 2.32
CA ILE A 297 9.18 -28.58 2.63
C ILE A 297 8.86 -29.38 1.34
N LEU A 298 8.59 -28.69 0.23
CA LEU A 298 8.30 -29.32 -1.05
C LEU A 298 9.61 -29.78 -1.75
N PRO A 299 9.67 -31.03 -2.23
CA PRO A 299 10.84 -31.53 -2.94
C PRO A 299 11.09 -30.68 -4.19
N GLY A 300 12.29 -30.08 -4.28
CA GLY A 300 12.73 -29.25 -5.41
C GLY A 300 12.75 -27.73 -5.18
N PHE A 301 12.33 -27.22 -4.02
CA PHE A 301 12.37 -25.77 -3.71
C PHE A 301 13.64 -25.32 -2.94
N GLY A 302 14.56 -26.24 -2.65
CA GLY A 302 15.62 -26.09 -1.63
C GLY A 302 16.91 -25.33 -2.00
N SER A 303 16.90 -24.46 -3.02
CA SER A 303 18.12 -23.73 -3.45
C SER A 303 18.00 -22.20 -3.35
N LEU A 304 16.85 -21.69 -2.89
CA LEU A 304 16.65 -20.26 -2.63
C LEU A 304 17.30 -19.85 -1.29
N GLY A 305 18.55 -20.26 -1.06
CA GLY A 305 19.28 -20.04 0.20
C GLY A 305 19.22 -18.60 0.71
N VAL A 306 19.36 -18.45 2.03
CA VAL A 306 19.24 -17.21 2.83
C VAL A 306 19.47 -15.96 1.98
N ILE A 307 18.37 -15.34 1.54
CA ILE A 307 18.45 -14.16 0.67
C ILE A 307 18.91 -13.00 1.56
N THR A 308 20.19 -12.67 1.46
CA THR A 308 20.77 -11.52 2.18
C THR A 308 20.06 -10.24 1.74
N PRO A 309 19.67 -9.37 2.68
CA PRO A 309 18.93 -8.16 2.37
C PRO A 309 19.83 -7.16 1.63
N PHE A 310 19.68 -7.13 0.31
CA PHE A 310 20.25 -6.09 -0.56
C PHE A 310 19.11 -5.35 -1.27
N TYR A 311 19.34 -4.08 -1.61
CA TYR A 311 18.42 -3.26 -2.41
C TYR A 311 18.38 -3.75 -3.87
N ASN A 312 17.68 -4.86 -4.11
CA ASN A 312 17.45 -5.48 -5.43
C ASN A 312 15.94 -5.63 -5.68
N ASP A 313 15.54 -5.73 -6.96
CA ASP A 313 14.12 -5.84 -7.34
C ASP A 313 13.44 -7.03 -6.64
N LEU A 314 14.17 -8.12 -6.44
CA LEU A 314 13.74 -9.29 -5.66
C LEU A 314 13.21 -8.92 -4.26
N SER A 315 13.87 -8.01 -3.53
CA SER A 315 13.47 -7.63 -2.16
C SER A 315 12.12 -6.90 -2.14
N ILE A 316 11.80 -6.17 -3.21
CA ILE A 316 10.47 -5.56 -3.40
C ILE A 316 9.44 -6.62 -3.73
N TYR A 317 9.74 -7.53 -4.65
CA TYR A 317 8.82 -8.63 -4.94
C TYR A 317 8.53 -9.46 -3.68
N LEU A 318 9.53 -9.75 -2.84
CA LEU A 318 9.34 -10.44 -1.57
C LEU A 318 8.45 -9.66 -0.60
N LEU A 319 8.62 -8.33 -0.51
CA LEU A 319 7.79 -7.46 0.31
C LEU A 319 6.30 -7.53 -0.12
N PHE A 320 6.03 -7.40 -1.42
CA PHE A 320 4.66 -7.48 -1.94
C PHE A 320 4.10 -8.91 -1.92
N LEU A 321 4.93 -9.92 -2.14
CA LEU A 321 4.52 -11.32 -2.08
C LEU A 321 4.09 -11.68 -0.67
N LYS A 322 4.82 -11.23 0.37
CA LYS A 322 4.44 -11.43 1.78
C LYS A 322 3.06 -10.86 2.11
N GLU A 323 2.70 -9.70 1.57
CA GLU A 323 1.41 -9.06 1.83
C GLU A 323 0.25 -9.70 1.03
N ASN A 324 0.55 -10.35 -0.09
CA ASN A 324 -0.44 -11.01 -0.94
C ASN A 324 -0.51 -12.53 -0.73
N LEU A 325 0.45 -13.14 -0.04
CA LEU A 325 0.52 -14.59 0.20
C LEU A 325 -0.68 -15.14 0.96
N SER A 326 -1.33 -14.32 1.79
CA SER A 326 -2.60 -14.69 2.45
C SER A 326 -3.74 -14.99 1.48
N HIS A 327 -3.65 -14.54 0.22
CA HIS A 327 -4.62 -14.86 -0.82
C HIS A 327 -4.34 -16.19 -1.53
N VAL A 328 -3.14 -16.76 -1.37
CA VAL A 328 -2.76 -18.02 -2.00
C VAL A 328 -3.26 -19.17 -1.12
N GLU A 329 -4.23 -19.96 -1.59
CA GLU A 329 -4.77 -21.07 -0.79
C GLU A 329 -3.71 -22.16 -0.54
N SER A 330 -2.79 -22.41 -1.48
CA SER A 330 -1.71 -23.38 -1.31
C SER A 330 -0.77 -23.03 -0.14
N PHE A 331 -0.56 -21.74 0.14
CA PHE A 331 0.25 -21.30 1.28
C PHE A 331 -0.41 -21.59 2.62
N LYS A 332 -1.73 -21.37 2.73
CA LYS A 332 -2.49 -21.72 3.95
C LYS A 332 -2.41 -23.22 4.23
N CYS A 333 -2.56 -24.03 3.19
CA CYS A 333 -2.43 -25.47 3.28
C CYS A 333 -1.04 -25.90 3.77
N LEU A 334 0.02 -25.28 3.23
CA LEU A 334 1.40 -25.56 3.63
C LEU A 334 1.69 -25.13 5.07
N GLN A 335 1.15 -23.99 5.50
CA GLN A 335 1.32 -23.49 6.87
C GLN A 335 0.65 -24.42 7.89
N VAL A 336 -0.51 -24.98 7.57
CA VAL A 336 -1.14 -26.01 8.41
C VAL A 336 -0.28 -27.27 8.46
N LEU A 337 0.33 -27.66 7.33
CA LEU A 337 1.23 -28.81 7.27
C LEU A 337 2.46 -28.63 8.17
N GLU A 338 3.09 -27.46 8.12
CA GLU A 338 4.24 -27.11 8.95
C GLU A 338 3.88 -27.12 10.44
N LEU A 339 2.72 -26.59 10.81
CA LEU A 339 2.22 -26.63 12.19
C LEU A 339 1.94 -28.05 12.68
N LEU A 340 1.39 -28.92 11.83
CA LEU A 340 1.18 -30.33 12.14
C LEU A 340 2.51 -31.07 12.30
N GLN A 341 3.49 -30.79 11.44
CA GLN A 341 4.83 -31.35 11.55
C GLN A 341 5.57 -30.88 12.81
N ALA A 342 5.36 -29.64 13.24
CA ALA A 342 5.97 -29.09 14.46
C ALA A 342 5.28 -29.54 15.75
N ALA A 343 4.01 -29.94 15.69
CA ALA A 343 3.22 -30.40 16.83
C ALA A 343 3.43 -31.89 17.16
N ASP A 344 3.97 -32.67 16.22
CA ASP A 344 4.20 -34.10 16.37
C ASP A 344 5.68 -34.35 16.70
N GLU A 345 5.98 -34.86 17.90
CA GLU A 345 7.37 -35.13 18.34
C GLU A 345 7.98 -36.38 17.65
N GLU A 346 7.15 -37.22 17.03
CA GLU A 346 7.59 -38.34 16.20
C GLU A 346 7.65 -37.87 14.74
N GLY A 347 8.84 -37.43 14.30
CA GLY A 347 9.06 -36.85 12.98
C GLY A 347 8.50 -37.68 11.82
N PHE A 348 7.29 -37.33 11.36
CA PHE A 348 6.75 -37.85 10.12
C PHE A 348 7.60 -37.33 8.96
N ASP A 349 8.08 -38.27 8.14
CA ASP A 349 8.76 -37.96 6.90
C ASP A 349 7.82 -37.09 6.04
N THR A 350 8.31 -35.95 5.51
CA THR A 350 7.51 -34.99 4.74
C THR A 350 6.77 -35.65 3.57
N LEU A 351 7.38 -36.70 3.01
CA LEU A 351 6.81 -37.60 2.00
C LEU A 351 5.61 -38.40 2.51
N CYS A 352 5.60 -38.84 3.77
CA CYS A 352 4.50 -39.55 4.40
C CYS A 352 3.30 -38.64 4.66
N LEU A 353 3.52 -37.40 5.12
CA LEU A 353 2.46 -36.39 5.33
C LEU A 353 1.82 -35.94 4.00
N LEU A 354 2.64 -35.71 2.98
CA LEU A 354 2.19 -35.46 1.61
C LEU A 354 1.45 -36.67 1.00
N ARG A 355 1.88 -37.89 1.36
CA ARG A 355 1.20 -39.15 1.00
C ARG A 355 -0.18 -39.25 1.65
N THR A 356 -0.33 -38.95 2.93
CA THR A 356 -1.63 -38.97 3.63
C THR A 356 -2.59 -37.95 3.05
N LEU A 357 -2.12 -36.73 2.73
CA LEU A 357 -2.91 -35.72 2.00
C LEU A 357 -3.28 -36.16 0.57
N GLY A 358 -2.36 -36.84 -0.12
CA GLY A 358 -2.60 -37.44 -1.43
C GLY A 358 -3.62 -38.58 -1.39
N GLN A 359 -3.65 -39.37 -0.31
CA GLN A 359 -4.55 -40.49 -0.07
C GLN A 359 -5.98 -40.04 0.30
N VAL A 360 -6.13 -39.06 1.21
CA VAL A 360 -7.45 -38.46 1.54
C VAL A 360 -8.15 -37.91 0.28
N LYS A 361 -7.37 -37.39 -0.67
CA LYS A 361 -7.84 -36.95 -1.98
C LYS A 361 -8.27 -38.10 -2.91
N SER A 362 -7.71 -39.31 -2.75
CA SER A 362 -8.12 -40.51 -3.50
C SER A 362 -9.51 -40.95 -3.09
N ASP A 363 -9.76 -41.08 -1.78
CA ASP A 363 -11.03 -41.57 -1.26
C ASP A 363 -12.18 -40.64 -1.66
N VAL A 364 -11.99 -39.32 -1.58
CA VAL A 364 -13.01 -38.35 -2.01
C VAL A 364 -13.24 -38.37 -3.53
N THR A 365 -12.20 -38.52 -4.35
CA THR A 365 -12.36 -38.54 -5.82
C THR A 365 -12.92 -39.86 -6.35
N ASP A 366 -12.58 -40.98 -5.74
CA ASP A 366 -13.11 -42.30 -6.10
C ASP A 366 -14.54 -42.48 -5.58
N SER A 367 -14.88 -42.00 -4.38
CA SER A 367 -16.28 -41.91 -3.93
C SER A 367 -17.13 -41.04 -4.86
N ARG A 368 -16.61 -39.90 -5.33
CA ARG A 368 -17.35 -39.02 -6.26
C ARG A 368 -17.48 -39.59 -7.67
N LYS A 369 -16.51 -40.39 -8.15
CA LYS A 369 -16.59 -41.13 -9.42
C LYS A 369 -17.51 -42.34 -9.33
N ALA A 370 -17.50 -43.06 -8.21
CA ALA A 370 -18.43 -44.16 -7.93
C ALA A 370 -19.88 -43.64 -7.87
N LEU A 371 -20.13 -42.52 -7.18
CA LEU A 371 -21.44 -41.88 -7.12
C LEU A 371 -21.94 -41.37 -8.48
N ARG A 372 -21.03 -40.99 -9.38
CA ARG A 372 -21.36 -40.60 -10.76
C ARG A 372 -21.68 -41.80 -11.65
N LYS A 373 -20.91 -42.90 -11.55
CA LYS A 373 -21.21 -44.16 -12.25
C LYS A 373 -22.56 -44.73 -11.80
N GLU A 374 -22.89 -44.66 -10.51
CA GLU A 374 -24.18 -45.12 -9.99
C GLU A 374 -25.37 -44.29 -10.53
N LYS A 375 -25.17 -42.98 -10.72
CA LYS A 375 -26.18 -42.09 -11.34
C LYS A 375 -26.32 -42.27 -12.85
N GLU A 376 -25.24 -42.60 -13.57
CA GLU A 376 -25.31 -42.93 -15.00
C GLU A 376 -25.97 -44.30 -15.23
N THR A 377 -25.69 -45.29 -14.38
CA THR A 377 -26.31 -46.63 -14.49
C THR A 377 -27.83 -46.59 -14.20
N LYS A 378 -28.29 -45.67 -13.34
CA LYS A 378 -29.73 -45.43 -13.09
C LYS A 378 -30.44 -44.66 -14.21
N LYS A 379 -29.73 -43.97 -15.10
CA LYS A 379 -30.34 -43.21 -16.22
C LYS A 379 -30.51 -44.02 -17.50
N THR A 380 -29.79 -45.14 -17.65
CA THR A 380 -29.86 -46.01 -18.83
C THR A 380 -30.83 -47.19 -18.64
N GLY A 381 -31.55 -47.23 -17.52
CA GLY A 381 -32.47 -48.30 -17.15
C GLY A 381 -33.93 -47.87 -16.93
N GLU A 382 -34.31 -46.67 -17.38
CA GLU A 382 -35.72 -46.24 -17.53
C GLU A 382 -36.10 -46.18 -19.01
#